data_AF-A0A3D6EWC4-F1
#
_entry.id   AF-A0A3D6EWC4-F1
#
_cell.length_a   1.000
_cell.length_b   1.000
_cell.length_c   1.000
_cell.angle_alpha   90.00
_cell.angle_beta   90.00
_cell.angle_gamma   90.00
#
_symmetry.space_group_name_H-M   'P 1'
#
loop_
_entity.id
_entity.type
_entity.pdbx_description
1 polymer ?
#
loop_
_entity_poly.entity_id
_entity_poly.type
_entity_poly.pdbx_seq_one_letter_code
_entity_poly.pdbx_strand_id
1 'polypeptide(L)'
;MSAPSKIRSVVLWSVISAAFIGPGTITTAVTAGASFQLSLLWAVVFATVACIVLQEVSARIIISSGLTFGECIGKVFKSGWIKWLVAIPVLLGCAAYEAGNILGAVSGLSLFTSVHVKLLTLIISIVAAIILWRGGNKLIS
;
A
#
# COMPACT_ATOMS: atom_id res chain seq x y z
N MET A 1 28.15 10.19 6.55
CA MET A 1 26.69 10.40 6.39
C MET A 1 26.13 10.72 7.77
N SER A 2 25.70 11.97 8.00
CA SER A 2 25.23 12.40 9.32
C SER A 2 23.93 11.67 9.67
N ALA A 3 23.85 11.06 10.85
CA ALA A 3 22.66 10.32 11.28
C ALA A 3 21.44 11.27 11.27
N PRO A 4 20.31 10.88 10.66
CA PRO A 4 19.11 11.70 10.69
C PRO A 4 18.69 11.95 12.15
N SER A 5 18.24 13.16 12.45
CA SER A 5 17.69 13.48 13.77
C SER A 5 16.53 12.53 14.10
N LYS A 6 16.39 12.12 15.37
CA LYS A 6 15.33 11.18 15.82
C LYS A 6 13.94 11.57 15.28
N ILE A 7 13.65 12.86 15.20
CA ILE A 7 12.39 13.42 14.69
C ILE A 7 12.20 13.12 13.19
N ARG A 8 13.23 13.29 12.36
CA ARG A 8 13.14 13.03 10.92
C ARG A 8 12.85 11.55 10.65
N SER A 9 13.46 10.65 11.44
CA SER A 9 13.17 9.22 11.35
C SER A 9 11.73 8.92 11.75
N VAL A 10 11.24 9.45 12.88
CA VAL A 10 9.85 9.22 13.33
C VAL A 10 8.83 9.72 12.30
N VAL A 11 9.05 10.90 11.70
CA VAL A 11 8.17 11.43 10.65
C VAL A 11 8.18 10.54 9.41
N LEU A 12 9.35 10.09 8.97
CA LEU A 12 9.47 9.18 7.82
C LEU A 12 8.69 7.88 8.05
N TRP A 13 8.87 7.24 9.21
CA TRP A 13 8.16 6.01 9.58
C TRP A 13 6.64 6.22 9.70
N SER A 14 6.21 7.38 10.16
CA SER A 14 4.78 7.72 10.25
C SER A 14 4.16 7.89 8.87
N VAL A 15 4.85 8.54 7.93
CA VAL A 15 4.40 8.69 6.54
C VAL A 15 4.34 7.34 5.84
N ILE A 16 5.35 6.48 6.04
CA ILE A 16 5.35 5.11 5.50
C ILE A 16 4.16 4.32 6.04
N SER A 17 3.93 4.37 7.36
CA SER A 17 2.77 3.69 7.98
C SER A 17 1.43 4.21 7.46
N ALA A 18 1.30 5.53 7.30
CA ALA A 18 0.10 6.14 6.73
C ALA A 18 -0.12 5.76 5.26
N ALA A 19 0.95 5.54 4.49
CA ALA A 19 0.85 5.07 3.10
C ALA A 19 0.34 3.62 2.98
N PHE A 20 0.58 2.78 4.00
CA PHE A 20 0.09 1.39 4.05
C PHE A 20 -1.31 1.25 4.67
N ILE A 21 -1.74 2.22 5.48
CA ILE A 21 -3.09 2.27 6.05
C ILE A 21 -3.94 3.21 5.20
N GLY A 22 -4.47 2.65 4.10
CA GLY A 22 -5.40 3.38 3.24
C GLY A 22 -6.86 3.34 3.73
N PRO A 23 -7.75 4.14 3.09
CA PRO A 23 -9.16 4.18 3.43
C PRO A 23 -9.86 2.82 3.25
N GLY A 24 -9.37 1.94 2.37
CA GLY A 24 -9.87 0.57 2.22
C GLY A 24 -9.69 -0.28 3.48
N THR A 25 -8.50 -0.22 4.07
CA THR A 25 -8.18 -0.92 5.32
C THR A 25 -9.04 -0.41 6.47
N ILE A 26 -9.26 0.91 6.55
CA ILE A 26 -10.10 1.54 7.57
C ILE A 26 -11.56 1.09 7.43
N THR A 27 -12.13 1.19 6.22
CA THR A 27 -13.52 0.76 5.96
C THR A 27 -13.72 -0.73 6.27
N THR A 28 -12.75 -1.57 5.92
CA THR A 28 -12.80 -3.01 6.23
C THR A 28 -12.76 -3.25 7.75
N ALA A 29 -11.87 -2.59 8.47
CA ALA A 29 -11.75 -2.71 9.92
C ALA A 29 -13.03 -2.24 10.64
N VAL A 30 -13.62 -1.12 10.20
CA VAL A 30 -14.87 -0.61 10.77
C VAL A 30 -16.03 -1.56 10.48
N THR A 31 -16.16 -2.06 9.25
CA THR A 31 -17.24 -2.99 8.87
C THR A 31 -17.12 -4.33 9.61
N ALA A 32 -15.90 -4.85 9.74
CA ALA A 32 -15.60 -6.05 10.52
C ALA A 32 -15.89 -5.84 12.02
N GLY A 33 -15.51 -4.69 12.58
CA GLY A 33 -15.81 -4.34 13.97
C GLY A 33 -17.31 -4.18 14.24
N ALA A 34 -18.06 -3.61 13.30
CA ALA A 34 -19.52 -3.52 13.42
C ALA A 34 -20.19 -4.91 13.41
N SER A 35 -19.67 -5.83 12.59
CA SER A 35 -20.27 -7.16 12.38
C SER A 35 -19.86 -8.17 13.46
N PHE A 36 -18.59 -8.16 13.88
CA PHE A 36 -17.98 -9.16 14.77
C PHE A 36 -17.50 -8.59 16.10
N GLN A 37 -17.75 -7.30 16.37
CA GLN A 37 -17.34 -6.59 17.58
C GLN A 37 -15.84 -6.80 17.86
N LEU A 38 -15.48 -7.31 19.04
CA LEU A 38 -14.09 -7.53 19.45
C LEU A 38 -13.54 -8.90 19.05
N SER A 39 -14.36 -9.77 18.43
CA SER A 39 -13.96 -11.15 18.07
C SER A 39 -12.78 -11.18 17.09
N LEU A 40 -12.64 -10.17 16.23
CA LEU A 40 -11.56 -10.05 15.24
C LEU A 40 -10.36 -9.21 15.71
N LEU A 41 -10.31 -8.76 16.96
CA LEU A 41 -9.22 -7.90 17.44
C LEU A 41 -7.86 -8.60 17.33
N TRP A 42 -7.82 -9.91 17.57
CA TRP A 42 -6.60 -10.71 17.41
C TRP A 42 -6.06 -10.69 15.98
N ALA A 43 -6.94 -10.61 14.97
CA ALA A 43 -6.54 -10.59 13.57
C ALA A 43 -5.82 -9.28 13.22
N VAL A 44 -6.26 -8.15 13.81
CA VAL A 44 -5.59 -6.86 13.66
C VAL A 44 -4.20 -6.90 14.29
N VAL A 45 -4.07 -7.43 15.52
CA VAL A 45 -2.77 -7.58 16.19
C VAL A 45 -1.82 -8.46 15.38
N PHE A 46 -2.32 -9.60 14.90
CA PHE A 46 -1.54 -10.50 14.04
C PHE A 46 -1.09 -9.80 12.76
N ALA A 47 -1.99 -9.08 12.08
CA ALA A 47 -1.68 -8.34 10.86
C ALA A 47 -0.63 -7.25 11.12
N THR A 48 -0.69 -6.55 12.25
CA THR A 48 0.33 -5.55 12.63
C THR A 48 1.70 -6.18 12.82
N VAL A 49 1.80 -7.29 13.55
CA VAL A 49 3.08 -7.99 13.75
C VAL A 49 3.65 -8.51 12.43
N ALA A 50 2.80 -9.14 11.61
CA ALA A 50 3.20 -9.59 10.28
C ALA A 50 3.70 -8.43 9.40
N CYS A 51 3.00 -7.29 9.44
CA CYS A 51 3.39 -6.10 8.69
C CYS A 51 4.77 -5.57 9.14
N ILE A 52 5.04 -5.51 10.44
CA ILE A 52 6.35 -5.08 10.97
C ILE A 52 7.47 -5.98 10.44
N VAL A 53 7.29 -7.31 10.48
CA VAL A 53 8.29 -8.26 9.97
C VAL A 53 8.51 -8.08 8.47
N LEU A 54 7.43 -7.97 7.69
CA LEU A 54 7.52 -7.77 6.23
C LEU A 54 8.17 -6.45 5.85
N GLN A 55 7.85 -5.36 6.56
CA GLN A 55 8.46 -4.05 6.34
C GLN A 55 9.94 -4.07 6.68
N GLU A 56 10.34 -4.77 7.73
CA GLU A 56 11.73 -4.87 8.16
C GLU A 56 12.60 -5.66 7.17
N VAL A 57 12.08 -6.75 6.60
CA VAL A 57 12.72 -7.47 5.47
C VAL A 57 12.83 -6.57 4.25
N SER A 58 11.77 -5.84 3.91
CA SER A 58 11.76 -4.93 2.75
C SER A 58 12.78 -3.80 2.90
N ALA A 59 12.87 -3.22 4.10
CA ALA A 59 13.86 -2.19 4.43
C ALA A 59 15.29 -2.75 4.34
N ARG A 60 15.54 -3.96 4.86
CA ARG A 60 16.85 -4.60 4.76
C ARG A 60 17.30 -4.81 3.31
N ILE A 61 16.42 -5.30 2.45
CA ILE A 61 16.73 -5.51 1.02
C ILE A 61 17.15 -4.19 0.38
N ILE A 62 16.39 -3.11 0.58
CA ILE A 62 16.69 -1.80 -0.01
C ILE A 62 17.99 -1.24 0.55
N ILE A 63 18.22 -1.31 1.86
CA ILE A 63 19.44 -0.78 2.50
C ILE A 63 20.69 -1.55 2.06
N SER A 64 20.61 -2.89 1.95
CA SER A 64 21.78 -3.71 1.60
C SER A 64 22.10 -3.70 0.11
N SER A 65 21.07 -3.67 -0.75
CA SER A 65 21.25 -3.78 -2.21
C SER A 65 21.23 -2.44 -2.92
N GLY A 66 20.63 -1.39 -2.34
CA GLY A 66 20.36 -0.12 -3.00
C GLY A 66 19.29 -0.22 -4.11
N LEU A 67 18.58 -1.34 -4.20
CA LEU A 67 17.60 -1.62 -5.26
C LEU A 67 16.20 -1.79 -4.66
N THR A 68 15.20 -1.43 -5.45
CA THR A 68 13.81 -1.75 -5.15
C THR A 68 13.54 -3.26 -5.32
N PHE A 69 12.48 -3.75 -4.68
CA PHE A 69 12.10 -5.16 -4.76
C PHE A 69 11.87 -5.64 -6.20
N GLY A 70 11.27 -4.81 -7.06
CA GLY A 70 11.07 -5.11 -8.48
C GLY A 70 12.38 -5.23 -9.27
N GLU A 71 13.35 -4.34 -9.00
CA GLU A 71 14.67 -4.39 -9.60
C GLU A 71 15.47 -5.61 -9.12
N CYS A 72 15.34 -5.98 -7.84
CA CYS A 72 15.92 -7.20 -7.28
C CYS A 72 15.39 -8.45 -7.99
N ILE A 73 14.08 -8.55 -8.21
CA ILE A 73 13.48 -9.67 -8.97
C ILE A 73 14.10 -9.76 -10.37
N GLY A 74 14.28 -8.62 -11.04
CA GLY A 74 14.91 -8.56 -12.36
C GLY A 74 16.38 -8.99 -12.39
N LYS A 75 17.14 -8.77 -11.31
CA LYS A 75 18.57 -9.13 -11.21
C LYS A 75 18.80 -10.56 -10.71
N VAL A 76 17.99 -11.04 -9.77
CA VAL A 76 18.15 -12.36 -9.14
C VAL A 76 17.69 -13.48 -10.08
N PHE A 77 16.53 -13.31 -10.74
CA PHE A 77 15.98 -14.34 -11.61
C PHE A 77 16.42 -14.15 -13.06
N LYS A 78 17.45 -14.89 -13.47
CA LYS A 78 17.95 -14.89 -14.86
C LYS A 78 17.02 -15.60 -15.84
N SER A 79 16.24 -16.58 -15.37
CA SER A 79 15.28 -17.32 -16.20
C SER A 79 13.96 -16.57 -16.30
N GLY A 80 13.52 -16.29 -17.53
CA GLY A 80 12.36 -15.45 -17.79
C GLY A 80 11.05 -15.95 -17.15
N TRP A 81 10.83 -17.28 -17.11
CA TRP A 81 9.58 -17.84 -16.58
C TRP A 81 9.50 -17.75 -15.04
N ILE A 82 10.61 -17.98 -14.32
CA ILE A 82 10.66 -17.86 -12.85
C ILE A 82 10.46 -16.41 -12.43
N LYS A 83 11.05 -15.46 -13.18
CA LYS A 83 10.87 -14.03 -12.95
C LYS A 83 9.39 -13.65 -12.96
N TRP A 84 8.63 -14.15 -13.95
CA TRP A 84 7.20 -13.86 -14.05
C TRP A 84 6.36 -14.57 -12.99
N LEU A 85 6.75 -15.79 -12.58
CA LEU A 85 6.08 -16.49 -11.46
C LEU A 85 6.15 -15.70 -10.15
N VAL A 86 7.23 -14.94 -9.92
CA VAL A 86 7.35 -14.07 -8.74
C VAL A 86 6.73 -12.70 -8.99
N ALA A 87 6.93 -12.11 -10.17
CA ALA A 87 6.46 -10.76 -10.47
C ALA A 87 4.93 -10.66 -10.55
N ILE A 88 4.24 -11.65 -11.14
CA ILE A 88 2.77 -11.58 -11.33
C ILE A 88 2.01 -11.54 -10.00
N PRO A 89 2.25 -12.44 -9.02
CA PRO A 89 1.57 -12.38 -7.74
C PRO A 89 1.80 -11.06 -7.00
N VAL A 90 3.01 -10.49 -7.10
CA VAL A 90 3.34 -9.19 -6.50
C VAL A 90 2.55 -8.08 -7.19
N LEU A 91 2.51 -8.05 -8.52
CA LEU A 91 1.73 -7.09 -9.30
C LEU A 91 0.24 -7.18 -8.98
N LEU A 92 -0.32 -8.40 -8.91
CA LEU A 92 -1.71 -8.62 -8.55
C LEU A 92 -2.00 -8.19 -7.11
N GLY A 93 -1.08 -8.45 -6.19
CA GLY A 93 -1.18 -7.99 -4.80
C GLY A 93 -1.23 -6.47 -4.71
N CYS A 94 -0.34 -5.76 -5.42
CA CYS A 94 -0.36 -4.30 -5.49
C CYS A 94 -1.66 -3.79 -6.14
N ALA A 95 -2.11 -4.42 -7.23
CA ALA A 95 -3.35 -4.03 -7.89
C ALA A 95 -4.58 -4.23 -6.98
N ALA A 96 -4.63 -5.33 -6.24
CA ALA A 96 -5.69 -5.59 -5.26
C ALA A 96 -5.65 -4.59 -4.09
N TYR A 97 -4.46 -4.24 -3.60
CA TYR A 97 -4.26 -3.22 -2.57
C TYR A 97 -4.77 -1.84 -3.03
N GLU A 98 -4.37 -1.39 -4.22
CA GLU A 98 -4.83 -0.11 -4.78
C GLU A 98 -6.34 -0.12 -5.06
N ALA A 99 -6.87 -1.22 -5.60
CA ALA A 99 -8.32 -1.38 -5.78
C ALA A 99 -9.07 -1.27 -4.44
N GLY A 100 -8.54 -1.90 -3.37
CA GLY A 100 -9.09 -1.79 -2.02
C GLY A 100 -9.10 -0.34 -1.51
N ASN A 101 -8.02 0.40 -1.74
CA ASN A 101 -7.93 1.81 -1.36
C ASN A 101 -8.93 2.69 -2.12
N ILE A 102 -9.09 2.48 -3.44
CA ILE A 102 -10.10 3.20 -4.23
C ILE A 102 -11.51 2.90 -3.72
N LEU A 103 -11.85 1.62 -3.52
CA LEU A 103 -13.17 1.22 -3.03
C LEU A 103 -13.46 1.76 -1.63
N GLY A 104 -12.46 1.76 -0.74
CA GLY A 104 -12.56 2.36 0.58
C GLY A 104 -12.80 3.86 0.53
N ALA A 105 -12.06 4.57 -0.32
CA ALA A 105 -12.22 6.02 -0.52
C ALA A 105 -13.63 6.36 -1.04
N VAL A 106 -14.12 5.60 -2.04
CA VAL A 106 -15.48 5.76 -2.57
C VAL A 106 -16.52 5.51 -1.50
N SER A 107 -16.37 4.43 -0.71
CA SER A 107 -17.30 4.09 0.36
C SER A 107 -17.35 5.19 1.43
N GLY A 108 -16.19 5.71 1.84
CA GLY A 108 -16.11 6.85 2.76
C GLY A 108 -16.74 8.12 2.19
N LEU A 109 -16.50 8.43 0.91
CA LEU A 109 -17.03 9.64 0.27
C LEU A 109 -18.55 9.57 0.03
N SER A 110 -19.08 8.36 -0.16
CA SER A 110 -20.53 8.11 -0.27
C SER A 110 -21.30 8.39 1.01
N LEU A 111 -20.64 8.42 2.18
CA LEU A 111 -21.26 8.83 3.44
C LEU A 111 -21.54 10.34 3.50
N PHE A 112 -20.75 11.14 2.77
CA PHE A 112 -20.89 12.60 2.74
C PHE A 112 -21.61 13.12 1.49
N THR A 113 -21.71 12.29 0.44
CA THR A 113 -22.22 12.69 -0.88
C THR A 113 -23.27 11.69 -1.38
N SER A 114 -24.41 12.17 -1.84
CA SER A 114 -25.50 11.36 -2.44
C SER A 114 -25.26 10.95 -3.91
N VAL A 115 -24.04 11.15 -4.42
CA VAL A 115 -23.66 10.82 -5.80
C VAL A 115 -23.53 9.30 -5.96
N HIS A 116 -23.88 8.79 -7.15
CA HIS A 116 -23.80 7.36 -7.44
C HIS A 116 -22.37 6.82 -7.29
N VAL A 117 -22.23 5.72 -6.54
CA VAL A 117 -20.96 5.03 -6.24
C VAL A 117 -20.14 4.77 -7.52
N LYS A 118 -20.78 4.31 -8.61
CA LYS A 118 -20.09 4.05 -9.89
C LYS A 118 -19.42 5.30 -10.47
N LEU A 119 -20.06 6.47 -10.35
CA LEU A 119 -19.52 7.73 -10.84
C LEU A 119 -18.33 8.18 -9.98
N LEU A 120 -18.46 8.06 -8.65
CA LEU A 120 -17.38 8.33 -7.70
C LEU A 120 -16.14 7.44 -7.95
N THR A 121 -16.35 6.14 -8.14
CA THR A 121 -15.27 5.20 -8.47
C THR A 121 -14.57 5.57 -9.77
N LEU A 122 -15.33 5.96 -10.80
CA LEU A 122 -14.78 6.39 -12.08
C LEU A 122 -13.92 7.64 -11.90
N ILE A 123 -14.42 8.65 -11.20
CA ILE A 123 -13.72 9.93 -10.97
C ILE A 123 -12.43 9.69 -10.18
N ILE A 124 -12.49 8.97 -9.05
CA ILE A 124 -11.31 8.70 -8.21
C ILE A 124 -10.26 7.89 -8.98
N SER A 125 -10.69 6.87 -9.74
CA SER A 125 -9.80 6.07 -10.58
C SER A 125 -9.12 6.90 -11.67
N ILE A 126 -9.86 7.78 -12.34
CA ILE A 126 -9.31 8.66 -13.38
C ILE A 126 -8.32 9.66 -12.77
N VAL A 127 -8.65 10.26 -11.63
CA VAL A 127 -7.75 11.19 -10.93
C VAL A 127 -6.46 10.48 -10.52
N ALA A 128 -6.56 9.30 -9.92
CA ALA A 128 -5.41 8.48 -9.55
C ALA A 128 -4.54 8.14 -10.78
N ALA A 129 -5.18 7.71 -11.88
CA ALA A 129 -4.48 7.41 -13.14
C ALA A 129 -3.76 8.65 -13.71
N ILE A 130 -4.40 9.83 -13.70
CA ILE A 130 -3.79 11.08 -14.17
C ILE A 130 -2.59 11.47 -13.30
N ILE A 131 -2.71 11.34 -11.97
CA ILE A 131 -1.62 11.65 -11.04
C ILE A 131 -0.43 10.71 -11.28
N LEU A 132 -0.68 9.41 -11.37
CA LEU A 132 0.36 8.41 -11.66
C LEU A 132 1.01 8.65 -13.03
N TRP A 133 0.21 8.99 -14.05
CA TRP A 133 0.71 9.30 -15.39
C TRP A 133 1.61 10.54 -15.40
N ARG A 134 1.28 11.57 -14.61
CA ARG A 134 2.07 12.81 -14.49
C ARG A 134 3.30 12.68 -13.58
N GLY A 135 3.24 11.80 -12.58
CA GLY A 135 4.34 11.59 -11.62
C GLY A 135 5.58 10.91 -12.20
N GLY A 136 5.51 10.39 -13.43
CA GLY A 136 6.50 9.51 -14.03
C GLY A 136 7.88 10.08 -14.34
N ASN A 137 8.24 11.34 -14.03
CA ASN A 137 9.59 11.81 -14.38
C ASN A 137 10.26 12.91 -13.53
N LYS A 138 9.70 13.46 -12.44
CA LYS A 138 10.41 14.57 -11.73
C LYS A 138 9.99 14.96 -10.30
N LEU A 139 9.02 14.30 -9.66
CA LEU A 139 8.53 14.74 -8.34
C LEU A 139 9.15 14.02 -7.12
N ILE A 140 9.93 12.94 -7.33
CA ILE A 140 10.43 12.07 -6.24
C ILE A 140 11.94 11.78 -6.38
N SER A 141 12.71 12.60 -7.12
CA SER A 141 14.19 12.57 -7.08
C SER A 141 14.73 13.65 -6.16
#